data_AF-A0A7J5MBZ0-F1
#
_entry.id   AF-A0A7J5MBZ0-F1
#
_cell.length_a   1.000
_cell.length_b   1.000
_cell.length_c   1.000
_cell.angle_alpha   90.00
_cell.angle_beta   90.00
_cell.angle_gamma   90.00
#
_symmetry.space_group_name_H-M   'P 1'
#
loop_
_entity.id
_entity.type
_entity.pdbx_description
1 polymer ?
#
loop_
_entity_poly.entity_id
_entity_poly.type
_entity_poly.pdbx_seq_one_letter_code
_entity_poly.pdbx_strand_id
1 'polypeptide(L)'
;HILAFIMTASARQLSLFLQQNLVSEMLAGAYLKAEGSEKTQASYLSTLCNNLATISQNEEIAYVLSGDDFDFNLIDPETPKLFAVSNNFSKNSVYAPVISMLMTISARQFSMQNRVPFVYFLDEMTTVNIKNFETLPSVLREYKAAFILLTQSGAKLENLYGKLDRSSVEANFGNMFLGRTKDVEALKYYPLFFGKEEKERRSRSSGKSGASSSSSVTVSSQKEDIYQGKDFADLEPGEFIGSATRANVSYFKVKLEMYDDRNEEPLPDVRVLEPGELGRNFARILEEVRELFPCE
;
A
#
# COMPACT_ATOMS: atom_id res chain seq x y z
N HIS A 1 -16.46 18.43 5.81
CA HIS A 1 -16.57 19.63 6.68
C HIS A 1 -15.24 20.17 7.17
N ILE A 2 -14.40 19.41 7.89
CA ILE A 2 -13.12 19.92 8.46
C ILE A 2 -12.22 20.56 7.39
N LEU A 3 -12.05 19.91 6.23
CA LEU A 3 -11.25 20.47 5.14
C LEU A 3 -11.84 21.80 4.64
N ALA A 4 -13.16 21.86 4.45
CA ALA A 4 -13.84 23.08 4.04
C ALA A 4 -13.63 24.21 5.07
N PHE A 5 -13.78 23.91 6.38
CA PHE A 5 -13.52 24.85 7.45
C PHE A 5 -12.08 25.40 7.41
N ILE A 6 -11.06 24.54 7.32
CA ILE A 6 -9.66 24.98 7.24
C ILE A 6 -9.43 25.93 6.05
N MET A 7 -10.07 25.66 4.91
CA MET A 7 -9.89 26.45 3.68
C MET A 7 -10.62 27.80 3.72
N THR A 8 -11.68 27.94 4.52
CA THR A 8 -12.50 29.16 4.57
C THR A 8 -12.36 29.97 5.85
N ALA A 9 -11.83 29.37 6.93
CA ALA A 9 -11.71 30.02 8.22
C ALA A 9 -10.60 31.08 8.24
N SER A 10 -10.84 32.16 8.99
CA SER A 10 -9.79 33.11 9.34
C SER A 10 -8.80 32.48 10.32
N ALA A 11 -7.58 33.03 10.39
CA ALA A 11 -6.56 32.57 11.34
C ALA A 11 -7.09 32.56 12.79
N ARG A 12 -7.89 33.57 13.15
CA ARG A 12 -8.55 33.71 14.45
C ARG A 12 -9.59 32.62 14.70
N GLN A 13 -10.47 32.35 13.73
CA GLN A 13 -11.47 31.27 13.85
C GLN A 13 -10.79 29.92 14.04
N LEU A 14 -9.72 29.64 13.29
CA LEU A 14 -8.96 28.41 13.43
C LEU A 14 -8.28 28.31 14.80
N SER A 15 -7.68 29.40 15.31
CA SER A 15 -7.10 29.45 16.66
C SER A 15 -8.14 29.15 17.73
N LEU A 16 -9.30 29.81 17.67
CA LEU A 16 -10.40 29.61 18.60
C LEU A 16 -10.89 28.15 18.59
N PHE A 17 -11.05 27.56 17.41
CA PHE A 17 -11.45 26.16 17.26
C PHE A 17 -10.45 25.21 17.92
N LEU A 18 -9.15 25.41 17.67
CA LEU A 18 -8.08 24.57 18.23
C LEU A 18 -7.96 24.69 19.76
N GLN A 19 -8.28 25.85 20.32
CA GLN A 19 -8.25 26.12 21.76
C GLN A 19 -9.46 25.53 22.52
N GLN A 20 -10.50 25.05 21.83
CA GLN A 20 -11.66 24.45 22.51
C GLN A 20 -11.33 23.12 23.22
N ASN A 21 -10.23 22.47 22.84
CA ASN A 21 -9.80 21.21 23.42
C ASN A 21 -8.31 21.25 23.77
N LEU A 22 -7.96 20.94 25.02
CA LEU A 22 -6.58 21.00 25.50
C LEU A 22 -5.60 20.13 24.67
N VAL A 23 -6.05 18.97 24.20
CA VAL A 23 -5.21 18.09 23.36
C VAL A 23 -4.96 18.72 22.00
N SER A 24 -6.00 19.28 21.37
CA SER A 24 -5.88 20.02 20.11
C SER A 24 -4.96 21.23 20.26
N GLU A 25 -5.09 21.98 21.35
CA GLU A 25 -4.27 23.14 21.65
C GLU A 25 -2.79 22.76 21.79
N MET A 26 -2.50 21.69 22.54
CA MET A 26 -1.13 21.20 22.72
C MET A 26 -0.51 20.73 21.40
N LEU A 27 -1.25 19.97 20.59
CA LEU A 27 -0.78 19.46 19.29
C LEU A 27 -0.57 20.59 18.28
N ALA A 28 -1.44 21.61 18.29
CA ALA A 28 -1.33 22.79 17.44
C ALA A 28 -0.46 23.90 18.03
N GLY A 29 0.26 23.64 19.12
CA GLY A 29 0.99 24.67 19.87
C GLY A 29 2.02 25.44 19.03
N ALA A 30 2.61 24.83 18.01
CA ALA A 30 3.52 25.53 17.09
C ALA A 30 2.82 26.62 16.26
N TYR A 31 1.58 26.37 15.83
CA TYR A 31 0.74 27.33 15.13
C TYR A 31 0.20 28.39 16.08
N LEU A 32 -0.35 27.98 17.24
CA LEU A 32 -0.95 28.89 18.21
C LEU A 32 0.07 29.85 18.84
N LYS A 33 1.28 29.38 19.17
CA LYS A 33 2.35 30.25 19.69
C LYS A 33 2.87 31.26 18.66
N ALA A 34 2.57 31.06 17.38
CA ALA A 34 2.95 31.97 16.31
C ALA A 34 1.93 33.10 16.08
N GLU A 35 0.83 33.17 16.86
CA GLU A 35 -0.23 34.19 16.75
C GLU A 35 0.31 35.64 16.86
N GLY A 36 1.41 35.85 17.60
CA GLY A 36 2.10 37.15 17.68
C GLY A 36 3.01 37.47 16.47
N SER A 37 3.14 36.57 15.50
CA SER A 37 3.91 36.74 14.27
C SER A 37 3.05 36.39 13.06
N GLU A 38 2.30 37.37 12.57
CA GLU A 38 1.38 37.22 11.43
C GLU A 38 2.05 36.53 10.22
N LYS A 39 3.31 36.87 9.92
CA LYS A 39 4.07 36.26 8.82
C LYS A 39 4.28 34.76 9.02
N THR A 40 4.58 34.33 10.24
CA THR A 40 4.83 32.92 10.56
C THR A 40 3.52 32.13 10.51
N GLN A 41 2.46 32.67 11.11
CA GLN A 41 1.14 32.02 11.13
C GLN A 41 0.57 31.89 9.71
N ALA A 42 0.68 32.95 8.90
CA ALA A 42 0.26 32.94 7.49
C ALA A 42 1.06 31.92 6.65
N SER A 43 2.35 31.74 6.94
CA SER A 43 3.19 30.73 6.26
C SER A 43 2.71 29.30 6.52
N TYR A 44 2.34 28.99 7.78
CA TYR A 44 1.76 27.69 8.12
C TYR A 44 0.43 27.44 7.40
N LEU A 45 -0.48 28.43 7.43
CA LEU A 45 -1.77 28.32 6.74
C LEU A 45 -1.62 28.18 5.24
N SER A 46 -0.76 28.99 4.62
CA SER A 46 -0.49 28.92 3.17
C SER A 46 0.00 27.53 2.78
N THR A 47 0.94 26.96 3.52
CA THR A 47 1.45 25.60 3.28
C THR A 47 0.34 24.56 3.44
N LEU A 48 -0.45 24.64 4.50
CA LEU A 48 -1.55 23.71 4.76
C LEU A 48 -2.62 23.78 3.67
N CYS A 49 -3.10 24.99 3.35
CA CYS A 49 -4.12 25.20 2.34
C CYS A 49 -3.66 24.75 0.95
N ASN A 50 -2.41 24.98 0.58
CA ASN A 50 -1.87 24.51 -0.70
C ASN A 50 -1.88 22.97 -0.79
N ASN A 51 -1.54 22.28 0.31
CA ASN A 51 -1.57 20.82 0.34
C ASN A 51 -3.00 20.26 0.31
N LEU A 52 -3.97 20.97 0.88
CA LEU A 52 -5.36 20.52 0.97
C LEU A 52 -6.23 20.93 -0.21
N ALA A 53 -5.87 22.00 -0.94
CA ALA A 53 -6.70 22.63 -1.97
C ALA A 53 -7.24 21.63 -3.01
N THR A 54 -6.38 20.71 -3.45
CA THR A 54 -6.72 19.73 -4.48
C THR A 54 -7.81 18.75 -4.02
N ILE A 55 -7.83 18.41 -2.72
CA ILE A 55 -8.80 17.49 -2.14
C ILE A 55 -10.06 18.24 -1.71
N SER A 56 -9.90 19.41 -1.08
CA SER A 56 -10.99 20.18 -0.48
C SER A 56 -11.95 20.76 -1.51
N GLN A 57 -11.48 21.02 -2.73
CA GLN A 57 -12.30 21.55 -3.83
C GLN A 57 -12.95 20.46 -4.68
N ASN A 58 -12.68 19.18 -4.41
CA ASN A 58 -13.22 18.08 -5.19
C ASN A 58 -14.62 17.69 -4.70
N GLU A 59 -15.65 17.99 -5.48
CA GLU A 59 -17.05 17.68 -5.12
C GLU A 59 -17.32 16.17 -4.97
N GLU A 60 -16.63 15.31 -5.73
CA GLU A 60 -16.78 13.84 -5.63
C GLU A 60 -16.26 13.34 -4.27
N ILE A 61 -15.09 13.82 -3.84
CA ILE A 61 -14.51 13.46 -2.53
C ILE A 61 -15.36 14.02 -1.40
N ALA A 62 -15.77 15.29 -1.52
CA ALA A 62 -16.62 15.92 -0.53
C ALA A 62 -17.93 15.13 -0.38
N TYR A 63 -18.52 14.69 -1.49
CA TYR A 63 -19.70 13.85 -1.50
C TYR A 63 -19.47 12.53 -0.77
N VAL A 64 -18.48 11.73 -1.18
CA VAL A 64 -18.20 10.41 -0.59
C VAL A 64 -17.87 10.48 0.90
N LEU A 65 -17.21 11.54 1.36
CA LEU A 65 -16.74 11.66 2.74
C LEU A 65 -17.66 12.50 3.65
N SER A 66 -18.81 12.97 3.15
CA SER A 66 -19.71 13.88 3.91
C SER A 66 -20.91 13.19 4.56
N GLY A 67 -21.22 11.95 4.19
CA GLY A 67 -22.32 11.19 4.76
C GLY A 67 -21.99 10.58 6.13
N ASP A 68 -23.04 10.24 6.86
CA ASP A 68 -23.05 9.43 8.09
C ASP A 68 -23.75 8.08 7.86
N ASP A 69 -23.95 7.70 6.59
CA ASP A 69 -24.70 6.53 6.12
C ASP A 69 -23.84 5.25 6.03
N PHE A 70 -22.56 5.32 6.40
CA PHE A 70 -21.64 4.19 6.39
C PHE A 70 -20.81 4.11 7.68
N ASP A 71 -21.01 3.05 8.47
CA ASP A 71 -20.09 2.70 9.54
C ASP A 71 -18.83 2.06 8.97
N PHE A 72 -17.72 2.79 9.07
CA PHE A 72 -16.42 2.35 8.57
C PHE A 72 -15.80 1.21 9.40
N ASN A 73 -16.46 0.66 10.42
CA ASN A 73 -16.02 -0.57 11.06
C ASN A 73 -16.13 -1.78 10.12
N LEU A 74 -15.01 -2.14 9.51
CA LEU A 74 -14.94 -3.22 8.52
C LEU A 74 -14.92 -4.62 9.15
N ILE A 75 -14.58 -4.70 10.44
CA ILE A 75 -14.33 -5.94 11.18
C ILE A 75 -15.37 -6.17 12.30
N ASP A 76 -16.55 -5.57 12.17
CA ASP A 76 -17.69 -5.89 13.04
C ASP A 76 -18.07 -7.38 12.89
N PRO A 77 -18.05 -8.19 13.97
CA PRO A 77 -18.48 -9.59 13.91
C PRO A 77 -19.91 -9.81 13.45
N GLU A 78 -20.81 -8.85 13.71
CA GLU A 78 -22.22 -8.95 13.31
C GLU A 78 -22.41 -8.51 11.85
N THR A 79 -21.63 -7.51 11.40
CA THR A 79 -21.73 -6.94 10.05
C THR A 79 -20.35 -6.74 9.39
N PRO A 80 -19.59 -7.82 9.10
CA PRO A 80 -18.28 -7.70 8.47
C PRO A 80 -18.43 -7.14 7.05
N LYS A 81 -17.52 -6.25 6.63
CA LYS A 81 -17.65 -5.51 5.37
C LYS A 81 -16.48 -5.79 4.44
N LEU A 82 -16.78 -6.04 3.17
CA LEU A 82 -15.81 -5.93 2.09
C LEU A 82 -15.73 -4.46 1.68
N PHE A 83 -14.54 -3.88 1.69
CA PHE A 83 -14.31 -2.52 1.24
C PHE A 83 -13.29 -2.53 0.10
N ALA A 84 -13.71 -2.05 -1.06
CA ALA A 84 -12.88 -1.97 -2.25
C ALA A 84 -12.74 -0.50 -2.67
N VAL A 85 -11.51 -0.10 -2.98
CA VAL A 85 -11.24 1.20 -3.58
C VAL A 85 -10.61 1.00 -4.94
N SER A 86 -11.24 1.57 -5.95
CA SER A 86 -10.67 1.66 -7.30
C SER A 86 -10.13 3.07 -7.51
N ASN A 87 -8.94 3.15 -8.09
CA ASN A 87 -8.26 4.41 -8.35
C ASN A 87 -8.16 4.64 -9.86
N ASN A 88 -8.34 5.89 -10.28
CA ASN A 88 -8.03 6.29 -11.65
C ASN A 88 -6.63 6.92 -11.67
N PHE A 89 -5.73 6.38 -12.49
CA PHE A 89 -4.34 6.84 -12.59
C PHE A 89 -4.22 8.37 -12.79
N SER A 90 -5.12 8.97 -13.56
CA SER A 90 -5.14 10.42 -13.81
C SER A 90 -5.44 11.27 -12.56
N LYS A 91 -6.10 10.69 -11.56
CA LYS A 91 -6.52 11.35 -10.32
C LYS A 91 -5.76 10.86 -9.08
N ASN A 92 -4.68 10.10 -9.27
CA ASN A 92 -3.96 9.45 -8.16
C ASN A 92 -3.50 10.44 -7.07
N SER A 93 -2.99 11.62 -7.45
CA SER A 93 -2.56 12.64 -6.47
C SER A 93 -3.68 13.16 -5.59
N VAL A 94 -4.93 13.13 -6.08
CA VAL A 94 -6.13 13.56 -5.34
C VAL A 94 -6.62 12.44 -4.41
N TYR A 95 -6.63 11.20 -4.91
CA TYR A 95 -7.20 10.06 -4.19
C TYR A 95 -6.23 9.41 -3.20
N ALA A 96 -4.92 9.41 -3.47
CA ALA A 96 -3.93 8.73 -2.63
C ALA A 96 -3.98 9.17 -1.14
N PRO A 97 -4.11 10.46 -0.78
CA PRO A 97 -4.23 10.85 0.62
C PRO A 97 -5.51 10.33 1.28
N VAL A 98 -6.63 10.27 0.53
CA VAL A 98 -7.90 9.72 1.01
C VAL A 98 -7.78 8.22 1.25
N ILE A 99 -7.20 7.47 0.30
CA ILE A 99 -6.96 6.03 0.43
C ILE A 99 -6.06 5.72 1.63
N SER A 100 -4.98 6.49 1.78
CA SER A 100 -4.04 6.37 2.91
C SER A 100 -4.74 6.62 4.25
N MET A 101 -5.61 7.62 4.31
CA MET A 101 -6.43 7.91 5.49
C MET A 101 -7.39 6.75 5.81
N LEU A 102 -8.14 6.26 4.83
CA LEU A 102 -9.09 5.16 5.00
C LEU A 102 -8.38 3.90 5.51
N MET A 103 -7.23 3.55 4.92
CA MET A 103 -6.44 2.41 5.38
C MET A 103 -5.94 2.62 6.82
N THR A 104 -5.47 3.82 7.16
CA THR A 104 -5.04 4.16 8.53
C THR A 104 -6.18 4.04 9.53
N ILE A 105 -7.39 4.49 9.18
CA ILE A 105 -8.58 4.37 10.05
C ILE A 105 -8.94 2.90 10.23
N SER A 106 -9.00 2.11 9.15
CA SER A 106 -9.30 0.67 9.25
C SER A 106 -8.29 -0.07 10.14
N ALA A 107 -7.00 0.24 10.00
CA ALA A 107 -5.93 -0.38 10.79
C ALA A 107 -6.07 -0.09 12.30
N ARG A 108 -6.59 1.09 12.67
CA ARG A 108 -6.80 1.48 14.08
C ARG A 108 -7.99 0.80 14.74
N GLN A 109 -8.90 0.19 13.97
CA GLN A 109 -10.07 -0.50 14.52
C GLN A 109 -9.72 -1.87 15.10
N PHE A 110 -8.57 -2.44 14.74
CA PHE A 110 -8.12 -3.72 15.27
C PHE A 110 -7.84 -3.63 16.77
N SER A 111 -8.30 -4.64 17.50
CA SER A 111 -8.08 -4.82 18.93
C SER A 111 -7.76 -6.28 19.24
N MET A 112 -7.17 -6.56 20.41
CA MET A 112 -6.84 -7.94 20.84
C MET A 112 -8.07 -8.85 20.87
N GLN A 113 -9.27 -8.27 20.95
CA GLN A 113 -10.54 -8.99 20.95
C GLN A 113 -11.05 -9.31 19.54
N ASN A 114 -10.35 -8.92 18.47
CA ASN A 114 -10.80 -9.12 17.10
C ASN A 114 -11.11 -10.60 16.81
N ARG A 115 -12.31 -10.84 16.28
CA ARG A 115 -12.80 -12.17 15.93
C ARG A 115 -12.83 -12.41 14.44
N VAL A 116 -12.95 -11.35 13.63
CA VAL A 116 -13.11 -11.41 12.18
C VAL A 116 -11.73 -11.44 11.51
N PRO A 117 -11.36 -12.52 10.81
CA PRO A 117 -10.17 -12.52 9.96
C PRO A 117 -10.35 -11.48 8.85
N PHE A 118 -9.34 -10.66 8.62
CA PHE A 118 -9.38 -9.58 7.63
C PHE A 118 -8.17 -9.67 6.70
N VAL A 119 -8.36 -9.36 5.41
CA VAL A 119 -7.27 -9.36 4.43
C VAL A 119 -7.18 -7.98 3.79
N TYR A 120 -6.02 -7.35 3.92
CA TYR A 120 -5.64 -6.21 3.10
C TYR A 120 -5.10 -6.73 1.77
N PHE A 121 -5.85 -6.50 0.69
CA PHE A 121 -5.42 -6.81 -0.67
C PHE A 121 -4.99 -5.53 -1.37
N LEU A 122 -3.68 -5.39 -1.58
CA LEU A 122 -3.07 -4.14 -2.03
C LEU A 122 -2.48 -4.34 -3.42
N ASP A 123 -3.28 -4.02 -4.43
CA ASP A 123 -2.84 -4.02 -5.83
C ASP A 123 -2.08 -2.73 -6.16
N GLU A 124 -0.85 -2.87 -6.64
CA GLU A 124 0.10 -1.79 -6.96
C GLU A 124 0.11 -0.67 -5.89
N MET A 125 0.24 -1.09 -4.62
CA MET A 125 0.24 -0.21 -3.43
C MET A 125 1.23 0.95 -3.53
N THR A 126 2.28 0.81 -4.34
CA THR A 126 3.29 1.87 -4.56
C THR A 126 2.72 3.16 -5.15
N THR A 127 1.44 3.19 -5.52
CA THR A 127 0.70 4.39 -5.92
C THR A 127 0.24 5.25 -4.74
N VAL A 128 0.18 4.70 -3.52
CA VAL A 128 -0.35 5.36 -2.32
C VAL A 128 0.69 5.29 -1.20
N ASN A 129 1.07 6.44 -0.63
CA ASN A 129 1.97 6.45 0.53
C ASN A 129 1.16 6.22 1.82
N ILE A 130 1.38 5.07 2.46
CA ILE A 130 0.86 4.79 3.81
C ILE A 130 1.96 4.95 4.83
N LYS A 131 1.78 5.91 5.73
CA LYS A 131 2.75 6.18 6.81
C LYS A 131 2.96 4.93 7.68
N ASN A 132 4.22 4.59 7.92
CA ASN A 132 4.66 3.46 8.74
C ASN A 132 4.06 2.11 8.28
N PHE A 133 3.86 1.94 6.97
CA PHE A 133 3.26 0.74 6.40
C PHE A 133 3.99 -0.54 6.82
N GLU A 134 5.31 -0.52 6.88
CA GLU A 134 6.17 -1.63 7.29
C GLU A 134 5.82 -2.20 8.67
N THR A 135 5.27 -1.37 9.57
CA THR A 135 4.82 -1.82 10.90
C THR A 135 3.47 -2.53 10.87
N LEU A 136 2.60 -2.20 9.92
CA LEU A 136 1.22 -2.69 9.88
C LEU A 136 1.14 -4.22 9.73
N PRO A 137 1.80 -4.87 8.75
CA PRO A 137 1.78 -6.33 8.62
C PRO A 137 2.33 -7.06 9.84
N SER A 138 3.35 -6.48 10.49
CA SER A 138 3.97 -7.07 11.68
C SER A 138 2.99 -7.07 12.85
N VAL A 139 2.40 -5.91 13.14
CA VAL A 139 1.49 -5.72 14.28
C VAL A 139 0.14 -6.39 14.03
N LEU A 140 -0.50 -6.11 12.88
CA LEU A 140 -1.87 -6.54 12.59
C LEU A 140 -2.04 -8.05 12.38
N ARG A 141 -0.94 -8.78 12.15
CA ARG A 141 -0.94 -10.24 12.13
C ARG A 141 -1.39 -10.85 13.46
N GLU A 142 -1.04 -10.24 14.60
CA GLU A 142 -1.50 -10.71 15.92
C GLU A 142 -3.02 -10.53 16.10
N TYR A 143 -3.60 -9.60 15.34
CA TYR A 143 -5.02 -9.27 15.34
C TYR A 143 -5.80 -9.93 14.21
N LYS A 144 -5.30 -11.06 13.67
CA LYS A 144 -5.93 -11.82 12.56
C LYS A 144 -6.06 -11.06 11.24
N ALA A 145 -5.22 -10.05 11.01
CA ALA A 145 -5.10 -9.46 9.69
C ALA A 145 -4.03 -10.19 8.86
N ALA A 146 -4.29 -10.35 7.57
CA ALA A 146 -3.30 -10.76 6.59
C ALA A 146 -3.12 -9.66 5.53
N PHE A 147 -1.95 -9.64 4.91
CA PHE A 147 -1.60 -8.67 3.87
C PHE A 147 -1.18 -9.42 2.62
N ILE A 148 -1.75 -9.02 1.48
CA ILE A 148 -1.33 -9.43 0.15
C ILE A 148 -0.89 -8.15 -0.55
N LEU A 149 0.39 -8.08 -0.89
CA LEU A 149 0.99 -6.94 -1.57
C LEU A 149 1.38 -7.38 -2.98
N LEU A 150 0.81 -6.74 -3.99
CA LEU A 150 1.20 -6.91 -5.38
C LEU A 150 1.98 -5.66 -5.81
N THR A 151 3.15 -5.87 -6.41
CA THR A 151 3.97 -4.80 -6.95
C THR A 151 4.71 -5.25 -8.18
N GLN A 152 4.81 -4.37 -9.18
CA GLN A 152 5.57 -4.63 -10.39
C GLN A 152 7.09 -4.60 -10.18
N SER A 153 7.58 -3.85 -9.19
CA SER A 153 9.03 -3.72 -8.95
C SER A 153 9.33 -3.30 -7.52
N GLY A 154 10.31 -3.99 -6.91
CA GLY A 154 10.88 -3.59 -5.63
C GLY A 154 11.48 -2.18 -5.65
N ALA A 155 11.92 -1.68 -6.80
CA ALA A 155 12.45 -0.32 -6.93
C ALA A 155 11.38 0.75 -6.70
N LYS A 156 10.12 0.51 -7.12
CA LYS A 156 9.01 1.44 -6.81
C LYS A 156 8.73 1.49 -5.31
N LEU A 157 8.80 0.33 -4.64
CA LEU A 157 8.62 0.23 -3.20
C LEU A 157 9.76 0.95 -2.45
N GLU A 158 11.00 0.79 -2.90
CA GLU A 158 12.17 1.49 -2.36
C GLU A 158 12.08 3.01 -2.56
N ASN A 159 11.59 3.47 -3.72
CA ASN A 159 11.41 4.90 -3.97
C ASN A 159 10.35 5.52 -3.04
N LEU A 160 9.32 4.75 -2.67
CA LEU A 160 8.22 5.24 -1.85
C LEU A 160 8.56 5.26 -0.35
N TYR A 161 9.16 4.18 0.15
CA TYR A 161 9.41 3.96 1.58
C TYR A 161 10.89 4.05 1.97
N GLY A 162 11.80 4.10 1.00
CA GLY A 162 13.22 3.99 1.25
C GLY A 162 13.67 2.54 1.47
N LYS A 163 14.99 2.38 1.55
CA LYS A 163 15.63 1.06 1.56
C LYS A 163 15.36 0.25 2.83
N LEU A 164 15.32 0.92 3.99
CA LEU A 164 15.14 0.25 5.29
C LEU A 164 13.72 -0.29 5.42
N ASP A 165 12.73 0.51 5.06
CA ASP A 165 11.32 0.14 5.15
C ASP A 165 10.98 -0.91 4.10
N ARG A 166 11.53 -0.81 2.87
CA ARG A 166 11.47 -1.90 1.88
C ARG A 166 11.97 -3.22 2.46
N SER A 167 13.15 -3.21 3.07
CA SER A 167 13.74 -4.44 3.64
C SER A 167 12.85 -5.01 4.76
N SER A 168 12.22 -4.13 5.54
CA SER A 168 11.28 -4.52 6.61
C SER A 168 9.99 -5.12 6.03
N VAL A 169 9.46 -4.54 4.94
CA VAL A 169 8.34 -5.12 4.19
C VAL A 169 8.72 -6.50 3.66
N GLU A 170 9.84 -6.64 2.95
CA GLU A 170 10.27 -7.95 2.42
C GLU A 170 10.44 -9.00 3.54
N ALA A 171 10.91 -8.61 4.73
CA ALA A 171 11.04 -9.52 5.88
C ALA A 171 9.69 -9.91 6.51
N ASN A 172 8.70 -9.02 6.51
CA ASN A 172 7.37 -9.29 7.09
C ASN A 172 6.49 -10.16 6.18
N PHE A 173 6.72 -10.12 4.86
CA PHE A 173 5.97 -10.89 3.86
C PHE A 173 6.62 -12.25 3.62
N GLY A 174 6.33 -13.20 4.51
CA GLY A 174 6.93 -14.55 4.47
C GLY A 174 6.44 -15.49 3.37
N ASN A 175 5.48 -15.08 2.54
CA ASN A 175 5.02 -15.83 1.38
C ASN A 175 5.23 -14.97 0.14
N MET A 176 5.96 -15.48 -0.83
CA MET A 176 6.47 -14.71 -1.96
C MET A 176 6.21 -15.44 -3.26
N PHE A 177 5.73 -14.67 -4.25
CA PHE A 177 5.50 -15.12 -5.61
C PHE A 177 6.28 -14.19 -6.53
N LEU A 178 7.34 -14.72 -7.15
CA LEU A 178 8.20 -13.97 -8.05
C LEU A 178 7.81 -14.32 -9.49
N GLY A 179 7.19 -13.35 -10.15
CA GLY A 179 6.85 -13.43 -11.56
C GLY A 179 8.03 -13.08 -12.45
N ARG A 180 7.77 -13.08 -13.77
CA ARG A 180 8.76 -12.70 -14.78
C ARG A 180 9.27 -11.28 -14.55
N THR A 181 10.59 -11.10 -14.57
CA THR A 181 11.21 -9.76 -14.53
C THR A 181 12.44 -9.66 -15.44
N LYS A 182 12.72 -8.45 -15.93
CA LYS A 182 13.95 -8.10 -16.65
C LYS A 182 14.86 -7.15 -15.85
N ASP A 183 14.45 -6.82 -14.62
CA ASP A 183 15.21 -5.94 -13.73
C ASP A 183 16.51 -6.64 -13.30
N VAL A 184 17.64 -6.10 -13.71
CA VAL A 184 18.97 -6.67 -13.45
C VAL A 184 19.25 -6.80 -11.96
N GLU A 185 18.79 -5.87 -11.13
CA GLU A 185 18.98 -5.96 -9.69
C GLU A 185 18.11 -7.07 -9.12
N ALA A 186 16.84 -7.16 -9.52
CA ALA A 186 15.94 -8.28 -9.17
C ALA A 186 16.54 -9.65 -9.52
N LEU A 187 17.07 -9.80 -10.73
CA LEU A 187 17.66 -11.05 -11.20
C LEU A 187 18.93 -11.46 -10.43
N LYS A 188 19.62 -10.51 -9.77
CA LYS A 188 20.75 -10.80 -8.90
C LYS A 188 20.31 -11.25 -7.51
N TYR A 189 19.28 -10.63 -6.93
CA TYR A 189 18.89 -10.91 -5.55
C TYR A 189 17.81 -11.98 -5.39
N TYR A 190 16.93 -12.21 -6.38
CA TYR A 190 15.90 -13.26 -6.31
C TYR A 190 16.44 -14.66 -6.00
N PRO A 191 17.55 -15.13 -6.61
CA PRO A 191 18.20 -16.38 -6.24
C PRO A 191 18.50 -16.54 -4.74
N LEU A 192 18.83 -15.43 -4.06
CA LEU A 192 19.24 -15.44 -2.65
C LEU A 192 18.12 -15.91 -1.71
N PHE A 193 16.85 -15.76 -2.11
CA PHE A 193 15.70 -16.22 -1.33
C PHE A 193 15.56 -17.73 -1.24
N PHE A 194 16.17 -18.46 -2.18
CA PHE A 194 16.09 -19.92 -2.27
C PHE A 194 17.37 -20.59 -1.77
N GLY A 195 18.48 -19.84 -1.73
CA GLY A 195 19.76 -20.34 -1.27
C GLY A 195 20.47 -21.19 -2.32
N LYS A 196 21.42 -22.01 -1.85
CA LYS A 196 22.30 -22.83 -2.69
C LYS A 196 22.12 -24.30 -2.41
N GLU A 197 22.22 -25.10 -3.45
CA GLU A 197 22.32 -26.55 -3.37
C GLU A 197 23.70 -27.04 -3.77
N GLU A 198 24.09 -28.18 -3.24
CA GLU A 198 25.36 -28.83 -3.55
C GLU A 198 25.19 -29.70 -4.79
N LYS A 199 25.88 -29.36 -5.89
CA LYS A 199 25.85 -30.10 -7.15
C LYS A 199 27.17 -30.82 -7.40
N GLU A 200 27.08 -32.11 -7.69
CA GLU A 200 28.22 -32.88 -8.19
C GLU A 200 28.49 -32.53 -9.66
N ARG A 201 29.68 -32.02 -9.94
CA ARG A 201 30.18 -31.83 -11.30
C ARG A 201 31.16 -32.93 -11.64
N ARG A 202 30.86 -33.67 -12.71
CA ARG A 202 31.74 -34.72 -13.24
C ARG A 202 32.46 -34.19 -14.47
N SER A 203 33.74 -33.87 -14.31
CA SER A 203 34.60 -33.52 -15.44
C SER A 203 35.20 -34.79 -16.03
N ARG A 204 35.11 -34.96 -17.35
CA ARG A 204 35.78 -36.04 -18.07
C ARG A 204 36.93 -35.44 -18.86
N SER A 205 38.14 -35.89 -18.54
CA SER A 205 39.36 -35.47 -19.23
C SER A 205 39.87 -36.65 -20.04
N SER A 206 40.12 -36.46 -21.33
CA SER A 206 40.74 -37.46 -22.19
C SER A 206 42.07 -36.95 -22.70
N GLY A 207 43.15 -37.68 -22.41
CA GLY A 207 44.50 -37.41 -22.91
C GLY A 207 44.93 -38.49 -23.90
N LYS A 208 45.59 -38.08 -24.99
CA LYS A 208 46.24 -39.00 -25.93
C LYS A 208 47.75 -38.77 -25.89
N SER A 209 48.51 -39.81 -25.55
CA SER A 209 49.97 -39.82 -25.65
C SER A 209 50.41 -41.07 -26.43
N GLY A 210 50.99 -40.85 -27.61
CA GLY A 210 51.37 -41.93 -28.53
C GLY A 210 50.19 -42.80 -28.96
N ALA A 211 50.35 -44.13 -28.88
CA ALA A 211 49.31 -45.11 -29.21
C ALA A 211 48.29 -45.38 -28.09
N SER A 212 48.42 -44.72 -26.94
CA SER A 212 47.56 -44.95 -25.76
C SER A 212 46.60 -43.77 -25.51
N SER A 213 45.36 -44.09 -25.15
CA SER A 213 44.36 -43.12 -24.70
C SER A 213 44.00 -43.37 -23.25
N SER A 214 44.05 -42.34 -22.41
CA SER A 214 43.55 -42.39 -21.04
C SER A 214 42.34 -41.47 -20.89
N SER A 215 41.34 -41.93 -20.14
CA SER A 215 40.18 -41.13 -19.73
C SER A 215 40.10 -41.11 -18.22
N SER A 216 40.10 -39.93 -17.62
CA SER A 216 39.86 -39.74 -16.19
C SER A 216 38.53 -39.04 -15.96
N VAL A 217 37.84 -39.42 -14.89
CA VAL A 217 36.63 -38.74 -14.43
C VAL A 217 36.93 -38.14 -13.07
N THR A 218 36.87 -36.82 -12.96
CA THR A 218 36.99 -36.10 -11.70
C THR A 218 35.60 -35.70 -11.25
N VAL A 219 35.21 -36.11 -10.04
CA VAL A 219 33.97 -35.67 -9.39
C VAL A 219 34.34 -34.57 -8.40
N SER A 220 33.79 -33.38 -8.58
CA SER A 220 33.96 -32.25 -7.68
C SER A 220 32.59 -31.76 -7.24
N SER A 221 32.44 -31.42 -5.97
CA SER A 221 31.21 -30.82 -5.46
C SER A 221 31.29 -29.29 -5.48
N GLN A 222 30.26 -28.61 -5.98
CA GLN A 222 30.17 -27.15 -6.01
C GLN A 222 28.80 -26.69 -5.48
N LYS A 223 28.80 -25.63 -4.66
CA LYS A 223 27.55 -24.97 -4.23
C LYS A 223 27.08 -24.02 -5.32
N GLU A 224 25.92 -24.27 -5.89
CA GLU A 224 25.28 -23.45 -6.92
C GLU A 224 23.93 -22.95 -6.41
N ASP A 225 23.48 -21.76 -6.84
CA ASP A 225 22.15 -21.26 -6.47
C ASP A 225 21.06 -22.17 -7.05
N ILE A 226 20.03 -22.47 -6.24
CA ILE A 226 18.92 -23.35 -6.64
C ILE A 226 18.25 -22.83 -7.91
N TYR A 227 18.04 -21.51 -7.95
CA TYR A 227 17.57 -20.79 -9.13
C TYR A 227 18.62 -19.76 -9.56
N GLN A 228 18.72 -19.55 -10.86
CA GLN A 228 19.54 -18.53 -11.48
C GLN A 228 18.64 -17.36 -11.92
N GLY A 229 19.23 -16.17 -12.10
CA GLY A 229 18.48 -15.02 -12.63
C GLY A 229 17.76 -15.34 -13.96
N LYS A 230 18.34 -16.19 -14.80
CA LYS A 230 17.71 -16.65 -16.04
C LYS A 230 16.37 -17.36 -15.80
N ASP A 231 16.24 -18.14 -14.73
CA ASP A 231 15.00 -18.87 -14.43
C ASP A 231 13.81 -17.94 -14.19
N PHE A 232 14.06 -16.75 -13.62
CA PHE A 232 13.04 -15.71 -13.44
C PHE A 232 12.81 -14.87 -14.70
N ALA A 233 13.86 -14.64 -15.50
CA ALA A 233 13.75 -13.86 -16.74
C ALA A 233 12.94 -14.59 -17.84
N ASP A 234 13.03 -15.92 -17.83
CA ASP A 234 12.42 -16.81 -18.82
C ASP A 234 11.00 -17.27 -18.43
N LEU A 235 10.47 -16.88 -17.27
CA LEU A 235 9.10 -17.21 -16.86
C LEU A 235 8.08 -16.71 -17.90
N GLU A 236 7.06 -17.53 -18.16
CA GLU A 236 5.91 -17.15 -18.98
C GLU A 236 4.88 -16.35 -18.15
N PRO A 237 3.99 -15.58 -18.80
CA PRO A 237 2.83 -15.00 -18.11
C PRO A 237 2.05 -16.07 -17.33
N GLY A 238 1.75 -15.77 -16.06
CA GLY A 238 1.11 -16.70 -15.14
C GLY A 238 2.08 -17.67 -14.44
N GLU A 239 3.34 -17.77 -14.85
CA GLU A 239 4.35 -18.54 -14.12
C GLU A 239 4.98 -17.75 -12.97
N PHE A 240 5.11 -18.42 -11.83
CA PHE A 240 5.74 -17.88 -10.63
C PHE A 240 6.69 -18.90 -10.03
N ILE A 241 7.84 -18.41 -9.57
CA ILE A 241 8.71 -19.14 -8.64
C ILE A 241 8.51 -18.50 -7.28
N GLY A 242 8.21 -19.29 -6.26
CA GLY A 242 7.84 -18.77 -4.97
C GLY A 242 8.36 -19.57 -3.80
N SER A 243 8.41 -18.90 -2.66
CA SER A 243 8.69 -19.49 -1.37
C SER A 243 7.55 -19.17 -0.41
N ALA A 244 7.20 -20.13 0.43
CA ALA A 244 6.15 -19.96 1.42
C ALA A 244 6.61 -20.45 2.79
N THR A 245 6.24 -19.68 3.81
CA THR A 245 6.47 -20.03 5.21
C THR A 245 5.16 -20.49 5.83
N ARG A 246 5.21 -21.51 6.69
CA ARG A 246 4.02 -22.12 7.31
C ARG A 246 3.02 -22.64 6.26
N ALA A 247 3.53 -23.18 5.17
CA ALA A 247 2.76 -23.81 4.10
C ALA A 247 3.11 -25.29 3.97
N ASN A 248 2.25 -26.05 3.29
CA ASN A 248 2.49 -27.44 2.90
C ASN A 248 3.63 -27.59 1.86
N VAL A 249 3.90 -26.54 1.10
CA VAL A 249 4.97 -26.48 0.10
C VAL A 249 5.83 -25.25 0.35
N SER A 250 7.11 -25.46 0.69
CA SER A 250 8.02 -24.36 1.03
C SER A 250 8.60 -23.63 -0.18
N TYR A 251 8.83 -24.34 -1.28
CA TYR A 251 9.34 -23.78 -2.54
C TYR A 251 8.57 -24.38 -3.71
N PHE A 252 8.19 -23.56 -4.68
CA PHE A 252 7.38 -24.00 -5.80
C PHE A 252 7.70 -23.22 -7.08
N LYS A 253 7.48 -23.88 -8.21
CA LYS A 253 7.25 -23.24 -9.51
C LYS A 253 5.84 -23.62 -9.96
N VAL A 254 4.98 -22.65 -10.22
CA VAL A 254 3.57 -22.87 -10.56
C VAL A 254 3.16 -21.99 -11.72
N LYS A 255 2.23 -22.46 -12.55
CA LYS A 255 1.55 -21.65 -13.56
C LYS A 255 0.09 -21.48 -13.14
N LEU A 256 -0.29 -20.25 -12.82
CA LEU A 256 -1.66 -19.88 -12.48
C LEU A 256 -2.46 -19.66 -13.76
N GLU A 257 -3.66 -20.21 -13.81
CA GLU A 257 -4.58 -19.97 -14.92
C GLU A 257 -5.16 -18.55 -14.84
N MET A 258 -5.41 -17.95 -16.00
CA MET A 258 -6.09 -16.66 -16.07
C MET A 258 -7.53 -16.83 -15.60
N TYR A 259 -7.98 -15.92 -14.74
CA TYR A 259 -9.37 -15.88 -14.31
C TYR A 259 -10.30 -15.66 -15.52
N ASP A 260 -11.37 -16.45 -15.60
CA ASP A 260 -12.37 -16.38 -16.67
C ASP A 260 -13.59 -15.60 -16.18
N ASP A 261 -13.66 -14.33 -16.56
CA ASP A 261 -14.69 -13.37 -16.17
C ASP A 261 -15.94 -13.41 -17.07
N ARG A 262 -15.98 -14.27 -18.10
CA ARG A 262 -17.07 -14.28 -19.11
C ARG A 262 -18.46 -14.56 -18.52
N ASN A 263 -18.52 -15.23 -17.37
CA ASN A 263 -19.76 -15.57 -16.68
C ASN A 263 -19.99 -14.73 -15.43
N GLU A 264 -19.21 -13.67 -15.19
CA GLU A 264 -19.47 -12.76 -14.08
C GLU A 264 -20.67 -11.86 -14.37
N GLU A 265 -21.53 -11.73 -13.37
CA GLU A 265 -22.56 -10.71 -13.37
C GLU A 265 -21.91 -9.36 -13.03
N PRO A 266 -22.23 -8.28 -13.76
CA PRO A 266 -21.74 -6.95 -13.41
C PRO A 266 -22.22 -6.58 -12.01
N LEU A 267 -21.36 -5.88 -11.26
CA LEU A 267 -21.75 -5.34 -9.97
C LEU A 267 -22.97 -4.43 -10.13
N PRO A 268 -23.97 -4.54 -9.24
CA PRO A 268 -25.15 -3.69 -9.32
C PRO A 268 -24.75 -2.23 -9.07
N ASP A 269 -25.36 -1.32 -9.83
CA ASP A 269 -25.26 0.11 -9.53
C ASP A 269 -25.94 0.37 -8.19
N VAL A 270 -25.14 0.65 -7.16
CA VAL A 270 -25.64 0.88 -5.79
C VAL A 270 -26.37 2.22 -5.70
N ARG A 271 -25.91 3.23 -6.44
CA ARG A 271 -26.53 4.56 -6.47
C ARG A 271 -26.18 5.32 -7.75
N VAL A 272 -27.20 5.87 -8.41
CA VAL A 272 -27.06 6.79 -9.53
C VAL A 272 -27.33 8.21 -9.02
N LEU A 273 -26.41 9.13 -9.26
CA LEU A 273 -26.54 10.53 -8.82
C LEU A 273 -27.39 11.34 -9.77
N GLU A 274 -28.23 12.21 -9.23
CA GLU A 274 -28.97 13.17 -10.03
C GLU A 274 -28.05 14.26 -10.59
N PRO A 275 -28.38 14.84 -11.75
CA PRO A 275 -27.66 16.01 -12.26
C PRO A 275 -27.58 17.14 -11.22
N GLY A 276 -26.35 17.60 -10.96
CA GLY A 276 -26.05 18.68 -10.02
C GLY A 276 -26.10 18.28 -8.54
N GLU A 277 -26.34 17.02 -8.19
CA GLU A 277 -26.36 16.56 -6.80
C GLU A 277 -25.02 16.79 -6.08
N LEU A 278 -23.89 16.54 -6.75
CA LEU A 278 -22.55 16.80 -6.23
C LEU A 278 -22.36 18.27 -5.83
N GLY A 279 -22.70 19.19 -6.72
CA GLY A 279 -22.61 20.63 -6.47
C GLY A 279 -23.54 21.11 -5.36
N ARG A 280 -24.78 20.57 -5.29
CA ARG A 280 -25.71 20.85 -4.17
C ARG A 280 -25.14 20.37 -2.85
N ASN A 281 -24.59 19.16 -2.80
CA ASN A 281 -23.96 18.61 -1.60
C ASN A 281 -22.74 19.45 -1.18
N PHE A 282 -21.91 19.84 -2.13
CA PHE A 282 -20.73 20.67 -1.85
C PHE A 282 -21.13 22.05 -1.32
N ALA A 283 -22.11 22.71 -1.94
CA ALA A 283 -22.65 23.98 -1.46
C ALA A 283 -23.21 23.86 -0.03
N ARG A 284 -23.97 22.79 0.26
CA ARG A 284 -24.48 22.49 1.60
C ARG A 284 -23.35 22.39 2.63
N ILE A 285 -22.29 21.64 2.34
CA ILE A 285 -21.14 21.52 3.26
C ILE A 285 -20.52 22.88 3.56
N LEU A 286 -20.39 23.76 2.56
CA LEU A 286 -19.86 25.11 2.76
C LEU A 286 -20.79 25.99 3.59
N GLU A 287 -22.10 25.87 3.40
CA GLU A 287 -23.12 26.59 4.18
C GLU A 287 -23.12 26.13 5.64
N GLU A 288 -23.14 24.81 5.90
CA GLU A 288 -23.06 24.24 7.25
C GLU A 288 -21.79 24.67 7.99
N VAL A 289 -20.64 24.73 7.30
CA VAL A 289 -19.39 25.25 7.88
C VAL A 289 -19.50 26.72 8.25
N ARG A 290 -20.14 27.55 7.41
CA ARG A 290 -20.37 28.98 7.69
C ARG A 290 -21.34 29.20 8.84
N GLU A 291 -22.36 28.35 8.99
CA GLU A 291 -23.30 28.41 10.11
C GLU A 291 -22.62 28.08 11.43
N LEU A 292 -21.77 27.05 11.44
CA LEU A 292 -21.00 26.65 12.63
C LEU A 292 -19.93 27.68 13.01
N PHE A 293 -19.34 28.36 12.01
CA PHE A 293 -18.29 29.36 12.20
C PHE A 293 -18.55 30.58 11.31
N PRO A 294 -19.44 31.50 11.72
CA PRO A 294 -19.78 32.68 10.94
C PRO A 294 -18.53 33.50 10.63
N CYS A 295 -18.32 33.83 9.35
CA CYS A 295 -17.27 34.77 8.95
C CYS A 295 -17.53 36.12 9.65
N GLU A 296 -16.50 36.68 10.29
CA GLU A 296 -16.53 38.06 10.83
C GLU A 296 -16.59 39.09 9.70
#